data_AF-A0A7J9T211-F1
#
_entry.id   AF-A0A7J9T211-F1
#
_cell.length_a   1.000
_cell.length_b   1.000
_cell.length_c   1.000
_cell.angle_alpha   90.00
_cell.angle_beta   90.00
_cell.angle_gamma   90.00
#
_symmetry.space_group_name_H-M   'P 1'
#
loop_
_entity.id
_entity.type
_entity.pdbx_description
1 polymer ?
#
loop_
_entity_poly.entity_id
_entity_poly.type
_entity_poly.pdbx_seq_one_letter_code
_entity_poly.pdbx_strand_id
1 'polypeptide(L)'
;MKKDIAHLKYTPKQIKKKTRKISRKILAESENIDNGNFNSIAIRDVSHLFELYDQYFFDRLFQDHHRHKIFFRLSDRMTRSGGRIAYTQQTETYTISLSTTLIFQTFHDVTREVAVNGIVCHNRLEATMRILEHEIIHLLEWVRFGSTNCSKPRFQDLSYNIFGHTEVTHQLVTQTERARKKFNLQVGDKVSFEYNGEIHHGFISRITKRATVMANDPDGDYKDFQGNRYCKYYIPLSSLEAVK
;
A
#
# COMPACT_ATOMS: atom_id res chain seq x y z
N MET A 1 -16.47 -29.32 -9.42
CA MET A 1 -15.24 -29.36 -10.25
C MET A 1 -14.24 -28.39 -9.64
N LYS A 2 -13.21 -28.86 -8.93
CA LYS A 2 -12.17 -27.98 -8.37
C LYS A 2 -11.38 -27.41 -9.55
N LYS A 3 -11.61 -26.16 -9.95
CA LYS A 3 -10.67 -25.48 -10.86
C LYS A 3 -9.29 -25.57 -10.22
N ASP A 4 -8.35 -26.14 -10.96
CA ASP A 4 -6.98 -26.14 -10.52
C ASP A 4 -6.43 -24.72 -10.70
N ILE A 5 -6.44 -23.99 -9.60
CA ILE A 5 -5.97 -22.62 -9.52
C ILE A 5 -4.51 -22.50 -9.96
N ALA A 6 -3.71 -23.56 -9.78
CA ALA A 6 -2.32 -23.59 -10.23
C ALA A 6 -2.18 -23.40 -11.75
N HIS A 7 -3.25 -23.65 -12.51
CA HIS A 7 -3.31 -23.50 -13.96
C HIS A 7 -4.28 -22.41 -14.42
N LEU A 8 -4.77 -21.57 -13.49
CA LEU A 8 -5.68 -20.49 -13.84
C LEU A 8 -4.94 -19.42 -14.66
N LYS A 9 -5.33 -19.30 -15.93
CA LYS A 9 -4.74 -18.33 -16.86
C LYS A 9 -5.83 -17.63 -17.65
N TYR A 10 -5.69 -16.32 -17.77
CA TYR A 10 -6.56 -15.47 -18.57
C TYR A 10 -5.78 -14.78 -19.67
N THR A 11 -6.42 -14.62 -20.82
CA THR A 11 -5.89 -13.77 -21.89
C THR A 11 -5.97 -12.29 -21.48
N PRO A 12 -5.11 -11.41 -22.01
CA PRO A 12 -5.18 -9.97 -21.73
C PRO A 12 -6.58 -9.37 -21.97
N LYS A 13 -7.30 -9.85 -22.99
CA LYS A 13 -8.68 -9.44 -23.28
C LYS A 13 -9.66 -9.86 -22.17
N GLN A 14 -9.51 -11.06 -21.62
CA GLN A 14 -10.35 -11.54 -20.52
C GLN A 14 -10.07 -10.75 -19.23
N ILE A 15 -8.79 -10.53 -18.90
CA ILE A 15 -8.38 -9.74 -17.73
C ILE A 15 -8.99 -8.34 -17.84
N LYS A 16 -8.73 -7.62 -18.95
CA LYS A 16 -9.29 -6.28 -19.19
C LYS A 16 -10.80 -6.23 -19.09
N LYS A 17 -11.52 -7.24 -19.63
CA LYS A 17 -12.98 -7.31 -19.56
C LYS A 17 -13.47 -7.52 -18.12
N LYS A 18 -12.86 -8.42 -17.36
CA LYS A 18 -13.22 -8.72 -15.96
C LYS A 18 -12.92 -7.52 -15.06
N THR A 19 -11.72 -6.96 -15.14
CA THR A 19 -11.30 -5.78 -14.38
C THR A 19 -12.23 -4.58 -14.63
N ARG A 20 -12.59 -4.29 -15.89
CA ARG A 20 -13.55 -3.24 -16.21
C ARG A 20 -14.93 -3.51 -15.62
N LYS A 21 -15.36 -4.77 -15.58
CA LYS A 21 -16.65 -5.14 -14.97
C LYS A 21 -16.64 -4.92 -13.46
N ILE A 22 -15.55 -5.28 -12.77
CA ILE A 22 -15.35 -5.01 -11.34
C ILE A 22 -15.38 -3.51 -11.08
N SER A 23 -14.57 -2.74 -11.80
CA SER A 23 -14.47 -1.27 -11.66
C SER A 23 -15.82 -0.57 -11.86
N ARG A 24 -16.61 -0.97 -12.86
CA ARG A 24 -17.95 -0.38 -13.03
C ARG A 24 -18.92 -0.75 -11.92
N LYS A 25 -18.84 -1.99 -11.42
CA LYS A 25 -19.75 -2.48 -10.40
C LYS A 25 -19.48 -1.83 -9.05
N ILE A 26 -18.21 -1.70 -8.65
CA ILE A 26 -17.84 -0.97 -7.42
C ILE A 26 -18.27 0.50 -7.49
N LEU A 27 -18.09 1.17 -8.63
CA LEU A 27 -18.51 2.57 -8.82
C LEU A 27 -20.02 2.77 -8.77
N ALA A 28 -20.79 1.74 -9.12
CA ALA A 28 -22.25 1.79 -9.09
C ALA A 28 -22.85 1.42 -7.72
N GLU A 29 -22.12 0.64 -6.92
CA GLU A 29 -22.67 -0.01 -5.71
C GLU A 29 -22.03 0.50 -4.41
N SER A 30 -20.83 1.10 -4.47
CA SER A 30 -20.19 1.69 -3.30
C SER A 30 -20.77 3.06 -2.96
N GLU A 31 -21.01 3.29 -1.68
CA GLU A 31 -21.39 4.61 -1.16
C GLU A 31 -20.19 5.57 -1.03
N ASN A 32 -18.95 5.05 -1.01
CA ASN A 32 -17.74 5.87 -0.78
C ASN A 32 -16.86 6.00 -2.03
N ILE A 33 -16.87 4.99 -2.91
CA ILE A 33 -16.12 4.94 -4.17
C ILE A 33 -17.08 5.31 -5.30
N ASP A 34 -17.30 6.60 -5.49
CA ASP A 34 -18.23 7.16 -6.48
C ASP A 34 -17.56 7.50 -7.83
N ASN A 35 -16.23 7.61 -7.85
CA ASN A 35 -15.46 7.93 -9.05
C ASN A 35 -14.05 7.31 -8.99
N GLY A 36 -13.30 7.42 -10.11
CA GLY A 36 -11.95 6.83 -10.20
C GLY A 36 -10.94 7.40 -9.18
N ASN A 37 -11.06 8.69 -8.84
CA ASN A 37 -10.25 9.37 -7.83
C ASN A 37 -11.09 9.69 -6.58
N PHE A 38 -11.86 8.71 -6.10
CA PHE A 38 -12.67 8.81 -4.88
C PHE A 38 -11.92 9.47 -3.71
N ASN A 39 -12.69 10.09 -2.80
CA ASN A 39 -12.18 10.85 -1.65
C ASN A 39 -12.31 10.09 -0.32
N SER A 40 -13.04 8.97 -0.32
CA SER A 40 -13.27 8.14 0.87
C SER A 40 -13.31 6.67 0.49
N ILE A 41 -12.90 5.81 1.42
CA ILE A 41 -13.02 4.36 1.29
C ILE A 41 -13.28 3.76 2.67
N ALA A 42 -14.21 2.83 2.75
CA ALA A 42 -14.55 2.09 3.95
C ALA A 42 -14.15 0.61 3.80
N ILE A 43 -14.09 -0.10 4.93
CA ILE A 43 -13.76 -1.54 4.96
C ILE A 43 -14.76 -2.34 4.10
N ARG A 44 -16.04 -1.94 4.08
CA ARG A 44 -17.08 -2.56 3.25
C ARG A 44 -16.77 -2.49 1.76
N ASP A 45 -16.13 -1.42 1.29
CA ASP A 45 -15.78 -1.26 -0.12
C ASP A 45 -14.64 -2.19 -0.52
N VAL A 46 -13.66 -2.38 0.35
CA VAL A 46 -12.56 -3.35 0.15
C VAL A 46 -13.10 -4.77 0.14
N SER A 47 -14.00 -5.10 1.09
CA SER A 47 -14.68 -6.38 1.12
C SER A 47 -15.47 -6.63 -0.17
N HIS A 48 -16.25 -5.63 -0.60
CA HIS A 48 -17.04 -5.74 -1.82
C HIS A 48 -16.16 -5.87 -3.07
N LEU A 49 -15.07 -5.11 -3.18
CA LEU A 49 -14.08 -5.28 -4.24
C LEU A 49 -13.55 -6.72 -4.28
N PHE A 50 -13.16 -7.27 -3.12
CA PHE A 50 -12.68 -8.65 -3.03
C PHE A 50 -13.74 -9.66 -3.49
N GLU A 51 -15.00 -9.50 -3.08
CA GLU A 51 -16.11 -10.35 -3.50
C GLU A 51 -16.30 -10.33 -5.02
N LEU A 52 -16.18 -9.16 -5.65
CA LEU A 52 -16.24 -9.02 -7.10
C LEU A 52 -15.07 -9.74 -7.78
N TYR A 53 -13.86 -9.67 -7.22
CA TYR A 53 -12.72 -10.46 -7.71
C TYR A 53 -12.98 -11.96 -7.57
N ASP A 54 -13.43 -12.41 -6.41
CA ASP A 54 -13.76 -13.82 -6.16
C ASP A 54 -14.81 -14.33 -7.15
N GLN A 55 -15.87 -13.55 -7.37
CA GLN A 55 -16.91 -13.87 -8.35
C GLN A 55 -16.37 -13.94 -9.78
N TYR A 56 -15.59 -12.95 -10.24
CA TYR A 56 -15.24 -12.85 -11.65
C TYR A 56 -13.97 -13.60 -12.05
N PHE A 57 -13.00 -13.77 -11.14
CA PHE A 57 -11.74 -14.46 -11.41
C PHE A 57 -11.69 -15.86 -10.78
N PHE A 58 -12.34 -16.07 -9.64
CA PHE A 58 -12.13 -17.29 -8.87
C PHE A 58 -13.37 -18.17 -8.74
N ASP A 59 -14.47 -17.81 -9.42
CA ASP A 59 -15.70 -18.59 -9.45
C ASP A 59 -16.25 -18.84 -8.03
N ARG A 60 -16.17 -17.82 -7.17
CA ARG A 60 -16.60 -17.83 -5.75
C ARG A 60 -15.84 -18.79 -4.85
N LEU A 61 -14.62 -19.21 -5.23
CA LEU A 61 -13.77 -20.07 -4.43
C LEU A 61 -13.65 -19.63 -2.96
N PHE A 62 -13.36 -18.35 -2.72
CA PHE A 62 -13.12 -17.86 -1.36
C PHE A 62 -14.43 -17.77 -0.57
N GLN A 63 -15.53 -17.40 -1.21
CA GLN A 63 -16.86 -17.46 -0.59
C GLN A 63 -17.29 -18.89 -0.24
N ASP A 64 -16.98 -19.86 -1.09
CA ASP A 64 -17.44 -21.24 -0.88
C ASP A 64 -16.59 -21.99 0.16
N HIS A 65 -15.32 -21.62 0.33
CA HIS A 65 -14.38 -22.37 1.18
C HIS A 65 -13.74 -21.56 2.32
N HIS A 66 -13.81 -20.22 2.30
CA HIS A 66 -13.06 -19.34 3.20
C HIS A 66 -13.84 -18.10 3.70
N ARG A 67 -15.17 -18.03 3.52
CA ARG A 67 -16.02 -16.86 3.82
C ARG A 67 -15.86 -16.25 5.21
N HIS A 68 -15.52 -17.07 6.22
CA HIS A 68 -15.36 -16.63 7.62
C HIS A 68 -13.89 -16.57 8.07
N LYS A 69 -12.95 -16.74 7.14
CA LYS A 69 -11.52 -16.72 7.43
C LYS A 69 -10.81 -15.48 6.87
N ILE A 70 -11.48 -14.64 6.09
CA ILE A 70 -10.86 -13.48 5.43
C ILE A 70 -11.44 -12.18 6.00
N PHE A 71 -10.55 -11.32 6.48
CA PHE A 71 -10.87 -10.04 7.09
C PHE A 71 -10.17 -8.90 6.36
N PHE A 72 -10.76 -7.71 6.43
CA PHE A 72 -10.24 -6.51 5.75
C PHE A 72 -9.95 -5.41 6.76
N ARG A 73 -8.88 -4.65 6.50
CA ARG A 73 -8.50 -3.46 7.27
C ARG A 73 -8.06 -2.33 6.35
N LEU A 74 -8.25 -1.11 6.83
CA LEU A 74 -7.68 0.09 6.26
C LEU A 74 -6.63 0.62 7.23
N SER A 75 -5.42 0.87 6.74
CA SER A 75 -4.29 1.33 7.54
C SER A 75 -3.89 2.72 7.13
N ASP A 76 -3.96 3.63 8.08
CA ASP A 76 -3.43 4.98 7.91
C ASP A 76 -1.93 5.05 8.24
N ARG A 77 -1.34 4.01 8.83
CA ARG A 77 0.08 4.00 9.24
C ARG A 77 1.04 3.48 8.17
N MET A 78 0.54 2.76 7.17
CA MET A 78 1.37 2.19 6.11
C MET A 78 1.79 3.27 5.12
N THR A 79 3.07 3.66 5.11
CA THR A 79 3.60 4.72 4.22
C THR A 79 4.63 4.21 3.20
N ARG A 80 4.85 2.89 3.17
CA ARG A 80 5.83 2.23 2.30
C ARG A 80 5.25 1.13 1.44
N SER A 81 4.22 0.41 1.91
CA SER A 81 3.53 -0.60 1.14
C SER A 81 2.07 -0.23 0.91
N GLY A 82 1.57 -0.47 -0.31
CA GLY A 82 0.18 -0.20 -0.67
C GLY A 82 -0.80 -1.17 -0.01
N GLY A 83 -0.38 -2.43 0.15
CA GLY A 83 -1.14 -3.52 0.75
C GLY A 83 -0.28 -4.36 1.68
N ARG A 84 -0.94 -5.24 2.43
CA ARG A 84 -0.33 -6.33 3.18
C ARG A 84 -1.37 -7.39 3.54
N ILE A 85 -1.01 -8.65 3.38
CA ILE A 85 -1.71 -9.77 4.01
C ILE A 85 -1.01 -10.23 5.30
N ALA A 86 -1.79 -10.69 6.28
CA ALA A 86 -1.30 -11.37 7.47
C ALA A 86 -2.09 -12.66 7.69
N TYR A 87 -1.40 -13.75 8.04
CA TYR A 87 -2.00 -15.01 8.46
C TYR A 87 -1.84 -15.17 9.97
N THR A 88 -2.94 -15.48 10.66
CA THR A 88 -2.95 -15.78 12.09
C THR A 88 -3.18 -17.27 12.28
N GLN A 89 -2.16 -17.99 12.75
CA GLN A 89 -2.19 -19.45 12.83
C GLN A 89 -3.21 -19.97 13.86
N GLN A 90 -3.38 -19.28 14.99
CA GLN A 90 -4.26 -19.69 16.08
C GLN A 90 -5.73 -19.76 15.67
N THR A 91 -6.15 -18.83 14.80
CA THR A 91 -7.53 -18.71 14.31
C THR A 91 -7.68 -19.18 12.86
N GLU A 92 -6.57 -19.53 12.21
CA GLU A 92 -6.47 -19.81 10.76
C GLU A 92 -7.10 -18.72 9.88
N THR A 93 -6.92 -17.45 10.26
CA THR A 93 -7.53 -16.31 9.56
C THR A 93 -6.53 -15.48 8.79
N TYR A 94 -6.97 -14.94 7.66
CA TYR A 94 -6.24 -14.02 6.80
C TYR A 94 -6.78 -12.60 6.95
N THR A 95 -5.90 -11.62 7.09
CA THR A 95 -6.27 -10.20 7.12
C THR A 95 -5.58 -9.46 5.98
N ILE A 96 -6.36 -8.92 5.05
CA ILE A 96 -5.88 -8.04 3.99
C ILE A 96 -6.00 -6.58 4.46
N SER A 97 -4.90 -5.85 4.47
CA SER A 97 -4.83 -4.46 4.89
C SER A 97 -4.40 -3.58 3.71
N LEU A 98 -5.15 -2.50 3.44
CA LEU A 98 -4.76 -1.52 2.41
C LEU A 98 -4.34 -0.19 3.05
N SER A 99 -3.34 0.47 2.47
CA SER A 99 -2.86 1.77 2.91
C SER A 99 -3.74 2.91 2.40
N THR A 100 -4.51 3.54 3.29
CA THR A 100 -5.25 4.76 2.93
C THR A 100 -4.29 5.91 2.65
N THR A 101 -3.18 6.00 3.39
CA THR A 101 -2.18 7.06 3.20
C THR A 101 -1.61 7.06 1.78
N LEU A 102 -1.18 5.90 1.25
CA LEU A 102 -0.63 5.84 -0.11
C LEU A 102 -1.70 5.97 -1.19
N ILE A 103 -2.89 5.39 -0.98
CA ILE A 103 -4.02 5.51 -1.92
C ILE A 103 -4.39 6.98 -2.14
N PHE A 104 -4.57 7.77 -1.07
CA PHE A 104 -5.01 9.16 -1.20
C PHE A 104 -3.89 10.12 -1.62
N GLN A 105 -2.63 9.80 -1.35
CA GLN A 105 -1.49 10.60 -1.80
C GLN A 105 -1.19 10.46 -3.28
N THR A 106 -1.41 9.26 -3.79
CA THR A 106 -1.24 8.96 -5.20
C THR A 106 -2.34 9.69 -5.99
N PHE A 107 -1.96 10.31 -7.11
CA PHE A 107 -2.83 11.17 -7.94
C PHE A 107 -3.34 12.44 -7.24
N HIS A 108 -2.57 13.00 -6.29
CA HIS A 108 -2.87 14.29 -5.67
C HIS A 108 -1.85 15.37 -6.06
N ASP A 109 -0.70 15.42 -5.35
CA ASP A 109 0.27 16.53 -5.46
C ASP A 109 1.42 16.26 -6.46
N VAL A 110 1.57 15.02 -6.93
CA VAL A 110 2.75 14.60 -7.70
C VAL A 110 2.35 14.12 -9.09
N THR A 111 2.82 14.85 -10.11
CA THR A 111 2.46 14.66 -11.52
C THR A 111 3.44 13.75 -12.26
N ARG A 112 3.63 12.52 -11.78
CA ARG A 112 4.35 11.48 -12.54
C ARG A 112 3.44 10.31 -12.85
N GLU A 113 3.85 9.50 -13.83
CA GLU A 113 3.20 8.22 -14.07
C GLU A 113 3.28 7.34 -12.81
N VAL A 114 2.17 6.68 -12.49
CA VAL A 114 2.06 5.75 -11.38
C VAL A 114 1.81 4.37 -11.95
N ALA A 115 2.74 3.45 -11.70
CA ALA A 115 2.58 2.04 -12.02
C ALA A 115 2.43 1.21 -10.74
N VAL A 116 1.56 0.20 -10.76
CA VAL A 116 1.41 -0.78 -9.68
C VAL A 116 1.50 -2.17 -10.28
N ASN A 117 2.44 -2.98 -9.81
CA ASN A 117 2.74 -4.31 -10.33
C ASN A 117 3.02 -4.31 -11.86
N GLY A 118 3.73 -3.27 -12.31
CA GLY A 118 4.09 -3.07 -13.72
C GLY A 118 2.94 -2.59 -14.63
N ILE A 119 1.79 -2.25 -14.05
CA ILE A 119 0.63 -1.73 -14.79
C ILE A 119 0.43 -0.24 -14.46
N VAL A 120 0.43 0.59 -15.50
CA VAL A 120 0.12 2.03 -15.39
C VAL A 120 -1.30 2.22 -14.90
N CYS A 121 -1.44 3.02 -13.86
CA CYS A 121 -2.71 3.40 -13.24
C CYS A 121 -2.97 4.88 -13.51
N HIS A 122 -4.21 5.23 -13.81
CA HIS A 122 -4.62 6.60 -14.15
C HIS A 122 -5.42 7.27 -13.04
N ASN A 123 -5.82 6.50 -12.03
CA ASN A 123 -6.63 6.97 -10.92
C ASN A 123 -6.47 6.07 -9.67
N ARG A 124 -6.99 6.54 -8.53
CA ARG A 124 -6.90 5.82 -7.24
C ARG A 124 -7.58 4.47 -7.25
N LEU A 125 -8.69 4.32 -7.98
CA LEU A 125 -9.40 3.05 -8.07
C LEU A 125 -8.57 2.00 -8.80
N GLU A 126 -7.95 2.34 -9.93
CA GLU A 126 -7.06 1.43 -10.65
C GLU A 126 -5.89 0.98 -9.76
N ALA A 127 -5.24 1.92 -9.06
CA ALA A 127 -4.15 1.60 -8.14
C ALA A 127 -4.62 0.71 -6.98
N THR A 128 -5.77 1.02 -6.37
CA THR A 128 -6.37 0.23 -5.27
C THR A 128 -6.68 -1.20 -5.72
N MET A 129 -7.24 -1.34 -6.92
CA MET A 129 -7.52 -2.64 -7.52
C MET A 129 -6.24 -3.45 -7.76
N ARG A 130 -5.17 -2.86 -8.32
CA ARG A 130 -3.87 -3.56 -8.52
C ARG A 130 -3.23 -3.98 -7.19
N ILE A 131 -3.32 -3.14 -6.16
CA ILE A 131 -2.82 -3.49 -4.82
C ILE A 131 -3.61 -4.68 -4.28
N LEU A 132 -4.95 -4.65 -4.36
CA LEU A 132 -5.77 -5.75 -3.87
C LEU A 132 -5.51 -7.04 -4.64
N GLU A 133 -5.35 -6.97 -5.97
CA GLU A 133 -4.95 -8.11 -6.80
C GLU A 133 -3.65 -8.77 -6.30
N HIS A 134 -2.64 -7.97 -5.93
CA HIS A 134 -1.40 -8.47 -5.34
C HIS A 134 -1.65 -9.25 -4.05
N GLU A 135 -2.43 -8.69 -3.14
CA GLU A 135 -2.77 -9.34 -1.86
C GLU A 135 -3.62 -10.61 -2.08
N ILE A 136 -4.46 -10.64 -3.12
CA ILE A 136 -5.21 -11.83 -3.51
C ILE A 136 -4.27 -12.96 -3.96
N ILE A 137 -3.20 -12.65 -4.70
CA ILE A 137 -2.20 -13.68 -5.07
C ILE A 137 -1.49 -14.21 -3.81
N HIS A 138 -1.17 -13.35 -2.85
CA HIS A 138 -0.61 -13.82 -1.58
C HIS A 138 -1.58 -14.75 -0.83
N LEU A 139 -2.88 -14.38 -0.77
CA LEU A 139 -3.91 -15.23 -0.19
C LEU A 139 -4.00 -16.58 -0.90
N LEU A 140 -3.97 -16.57 -2.23
CA LEU A 140 -4.01 -17.75 -3.07
C LEU A 140 -2.86 -18.71 -2.77
N GLU A 141 -1.64 -18.17 -2.66
CA GLU A 141 -0.46 -18.96 -2.33
C GLU A 141 -0.54 -19.55 -0.92
N TRP A 142 -1.00 -18.78 0.07
CA TRP A 142 -1.23 -19.29 1.42
C TRP A 142 -2.23 -20.44 1.44
N VAL A 143 -3.40 -20.25 0.84
CA VAL A 143 -4.47 -21.26 0.81
C VAL A 143 -4.04 -22.54 0.12
N ARG A 144 -3.19 -22.46 -0.91
CA ARG A 144 -2.79 -23.62 -1.72
C ARG A 144 -1.47 -24.27 -1.32
N PHE A 145 -0.52 -23.48 -0.82
CA PHE A 145 0.86 -23.93 -0.59
C PHE A 145 1.33 -23.70 0.86
N GLY A 146 0.51 -23.12 1.73
CA GLY A 146 0.84 -22.87 3.13
C GLY A 146 1.97 -21.84 3.34
N SER A 147 2.36 -21.12 2.29
CA SER A 147 3.40 -20.09 2.33
C SER A 147 3.28 -19.19 1.10
N THR A 148 3.78 -17.96 1.20
CA THR A 148 3.77 -17.01 0.07
C THR A 148 5.04 -16.19 0.01
N ASN A 149 5.50 -15.84 -1.19
CA ASN A 149 6.63 -14.95 -1.39
C ASN A 149 6.59 -14.33 -2.80
N CYS A 150 6.40 -13.01 -2.87
CA CYS A 150 6.26 -12.29 -4.13
C CYS A 150 7.55 -12.22 -4.97
N SER A 151 8.71 -12.49 -4.37
CA SER A 151 9.98 -12.58 -5.10
C SER A 151 10.20 -13.95 -5.77
N LYS A 152 9.29 -14.92 -5.60
CA LYS A 152 9.45 -16.27 -6.16
C LYS A 152 8.70 -16.43 -7.49
N PRO A 153 9.21 -17.25 -8.43
CA PRO A 153 8.61 -17.44 -9.75
C PRO A 153 7.13 -17.83 -9.69
N ARG A 154 6.75 -18.71 -8.76
CA ARG A 154 5.35 -19.15 -8.60
C ARG A 154 4.38 -17.98 -8.37
N PHE A 155 4.73 -17.02 -7.51
CA PHE A 155 3.90 -15.85 -7.29
C PHE A 155 3.82 -15.00 -8.56
N GLN A 156 4.96 -14.76 -9.21
CA GLN A 156 5.05 -13.94 -10.42
C GLN A 156 4.24 -14.55 -11.56
N ASP A 157 4.33 -15.87 -11.75
CA ASP A 157 3.57 -16.61 -12.75
C ASP A 157 2.06 -16.55 -12.47
N LEU A 158 1.63 -16.75 -11.22
CA LEU A 158 0.23 -16.62 -10.84
C LEU A 158 -0.29 -15.19 -11.08
N SER A 159 0.49 -14.19 -10.67
CA SER A 159 0.13 -12.78 -10.82
C SER A 159 0.02 -12.36 -12.29
N TYR A 160 0.97 -12.79 -13.12
CA TYR A 160 0.94 -12.56 -14.56
C TYR A 160 -0.24 -13.31 -15.23
N ASN A 161 -0.41 -14.59 -14.93
CA ASN A 161 -1.44 -15.41 -15.58
C ASN A 161 -2.87 -14.98 -15.22
N ILE A 162 -3.09 -14.53 -13.98
CA ILE A 162 -4.41 -14.17 -13.47
C ILE A 162 -4.73 -12.71 -13.73
N PHE A 163 -3.79 -11.80 -13.46
CA PHE A 163 -4.02 -10.35 -13.50
C PHE A 163 -3.15 -9.58 -14.51
N GLY A 164 -2.19 -10.24 -15.16
CA GLY A 164 -1.32 -9.61 -16.16
C GLY A 164 -0.25 -8.70 -15.54
N HIS A 165 0.06 -8.87 -14.25
CA HIS A 165 1.11 -8.10 -13.58
C HIS A 165 2.48 -8.50 -14.15
N THR A 166 3.31 -7.50 -14.45
CA THR A 166 4.68 -7.70 -14.99
C THR A 166 5.76 -7.41 -13.96
N GLU A 167 5.39 -6.82 -12.83
CA GLU A 167 6.26 -6.58 -11.68
C GLU A 167 5.54 -6.97 -10.39
N VAL A 168 6.28 -7.04 -9.28
CA VAL A 168 5.73 -7.34 -7.93
C VAL A 168 5.87 -6.18 -6.96
N THR A 169 6.39 -5.05 -7.44
CA THR A 169 6.52 -3.83 -6.68
C THR A 169 5.45 -2.83 -7.12
N HIS A 170 5.18 -1.86 -6.25
CA HIS A 170 4.35 -0.73 -6.61
C HIS A 170 5.20 0.54 -6.64
N GLN A 171 4.94 1.39 -7.62
CA GLN A 171 5.56 2.70 -7.75
C GLN A 171 4.56 3.78 -7.32
N LEU A 172 3.86 3.57 -6.20
CA LEU A 172 2.99 4.59 -5.59
C LEU A 172 3.80 5.80 -5.12
N VAL A 173 3.15 6.97 -5.05
CA VAL A 173 3.81 8.18 -4.53
C VAL A 173 4.00 8.02 -3.04
N THR A 174 5.26 7.89 -2.61
CA THR A 174 5.61 7.73 -1.20
C THR A 174 5.70 9.07 -0.48
N GLN A 175 5.61 9.05 0.84
CA GLN A 175 5.83 10.24 1.67
C GLN A 175 7.21 10.86 1.46
N THR A 176 8.25 10.04 1.27
CA THR A 176 9.60 10.51 0.99
C THR A 176 9.68 11.24 -0.36
N GLU A 177 9.05 10.69 -1.40
CA GLU A 177 9.00 11.37 -2.71
C GLU A 177 8.24 12.69 -2.60
N ARG A 178 7.11 12.70 -1.89
CA ARG A 178 6.33 13.91 -1.67
C ARG A 178 7.11 14.96 -0.87
N ALA A 179 7.84 14.55 0.17
CA ALA A 179 8.70 15.45 0.95
C ALA A 179 9.75 16.12 0.07
N ARG A 180 10.41 15.34 -0.79
CA ARG A 180 11.41 15.85 -1.74
C ARG A 180 10.79 16.83 -2.74
N LYS A 181 9.66 16.49 -3.35
CA LYS A 181 9.06 17.33 -4.41
C LYS A 181 8.37 18.59 -3.88
N LYS A 182 7.71 18.51 -2.72
CA LYS A 182 6.88 19.61 -2.20
C LYS A 182 7.60 20.49 -1.18
N PHE A 183 8.47 19.90 -0.38
CA PHE A 183 9.15 20.59 0.72
C PHE A 183 10.66 20.71 0.48
N ASN A 184 11.19 20.12 -0.59
CA ASN A 184 12.64 20.03 -0.85
C ASN A 184 13.41 19.43 0.34
N LEU A 185 12.80 18.44 1.00
CA LEU A 185 13.36 17.74 2.16
C LEU A 185 13.62 16.26 1.85
N GLN A 186 14.72 15.73 2.35
CA GLN A 186 15.09 14.32 2.28
C GLN A 186 15.72 13.85 3.60
N VAL A 187 15.81 12.53 3.77
CA VAL A 187 16.53 11.94 4.91
C VAL A 187 18.00 12.34 4.81
N GLY A 188 18.57 12.80 5.93
CA GLY A 188 19.93 13.32 6.04
C GLY A 188 20.03 14.84 6.05
N ASP A 189 18.98 15.56 5.60
CA ASP A 189 19.02 17.03 5.59
C ASP A 189 19.09 17.60 7.00
N LYS A 190 19.88 18.67 7.15
CA LYS A 190 19.89 19.50 8.35
C LYS A 190 18.70 20.46 8.33
N VAL A 191 18.00 20.55 9.45
CA VAL A 191 16.77 21.34 9.56
C VAL A 191 16.70 22.08 10.89
N SER A 192 16.01 23.20 10.89
CA SER A 192 15.54 23.91 12.08
C SER A 192 14.03 23.75 12.22
N PHE A 193 13.56 23.78 13.46
CA PHE A 193 12.14 23.71 13.79
C PHE A 193 11.86 24.29 15.17
N GLU A 194 10.65 24.79 15.36
CA GLU A 194 10.18 25.23 16.66
C GLU A 194 9.54 24.05 17.43
N TYR A 195 9.89 23.90 18.70
CA TYR A 195 9.25 22.97 19.63
C TYR A 195 9.20 23.59 21.01
N ASN A 196 8.03 23.61 21.65
CA ASN A 196 7.81 24.25 22.95
C ASN A 196 8.30 25.72 23.03
N GLY A 197 8.24 26.47 21.93
CA GLY A 197 8.69 27.87 21.88
C GLY A 197 10.20 28.07 21.69
N GLU A 198 10.97 26.99 21.59
CA GLU A 198 12.41 27.03 21.32
C GLU A 198 12.73 26.53 19.91
N ILE A 199 13.73 27.14 19.28
CA ILE A 199 14.23 26.69 17.98
C ILE A 199 15.29 25.62 18.21
N HIS A 200 15.04 24.44 17.66
CA HIS A 200 15.98 23.34 17.68
C HIS A 200 16.58 23.10 16.29
N HIS A 201 17.79 22.57 16.27
CA HIS A 201 18.50 22.17 15.06
C HIS A 201 18.82 20.68 15.10
N GLY A 202 18.67 20.00 13.97
CA GLY A 202 18.96 18.59 13.88
C GLY A 202 19.04 18.11 12.45
N PHE A 203 18.98 16.79 12.26
CA PHE A 203 18.90 16.19 10.93
C PHE A 203 17.73 15.22 10.82
N ILE A 204 17.17 15.11 9.62
CA ILE A 204 16.06 14.19 9.34
C ILE A 204 16.59 12.76 9.30
N SER A 205 16.17 11.90 10.23
CA SER A 205 16.53 10.47 10.23
C SER A 205 15.52 9.58 9.49
N ARG A 206 14.26 10.04 9.40
CA ARG A 206 13.17 9.30 8.73
C ARG A 206 12.07 10.25 8.28
N ILE A 207 11.41 9.91 7.16
CA ILE A 207 10.21 10.61 6.69
C ILE A 207 9.04 9.62 6.64
N THR A 208 7.95 9.96 7.32
CA THR A 208 6.66 9.26 7.28
C THR A 208 5.55 10.29 7.01
N LYS A 209 4.44 10.31 7.77
CA LYS A 209 3.53 11.47 7.79
C LYS A 209 4.20 12.73 8.36
N ARG A 210 5.13 12.52 9.29
CA ARG A 210 5.99 13.54 9.92
C ARG A 210 7.45 13.15 9.69
N ALA A 211 8.35 14.12 9.76
CA ALA A 211 9.78 13.82 9.85
C ALA A 211 10.12 13.40 11.28
N THR A 212 11.02 12.44 11.40
CA THR A 212 11.75 12.19 12.63
C THR A 212 13.05 12.97 12.55
N VAL A 213 13.22 13.95 13.42
CA VAL A 213 14.43 14.78 13.50
C VAL A 213 15.24 14.36 14.73
N MET A 214 16.53 14.14 14.53
CA MET A 214 17.50 13.90 15.60
C MET A 214 18.21 15.22 15.87
N ALA A 215 17.92 15.86 17.00
CA ALA A 215 18.58 17.09 17.42
C ALA A 215 19.66 16.75 18.44
N ASN A 216 20.84 17.38 18.32
CA ASN A 216 21.94 17.17 19.26
C ASN A 216 21.49 17.55 20.67
N ASP A 217 21.68 16.64 21.61
CA ASP A 217 21.34 16.84 23.01
C ASP A 217 22.29 15.98 23.86
N PRO A 218 23.18 16.58 24.67
CA PRO A 218 24.11 15.84 25.54
C PRO A 218 23.42 14.87 26.50
N ASP A 219 22.16 15.11 26.87
CA ASP A 219 21.36 14.26 27.75
C ASP A 219 20.40 13.36 26.97
N GLY A 220 20.48 13.37 25.63
CA GLY A 220 19.61 12.61 24.75
C GLY A 220 19.72 11.08 24.91
N ASP A 221 18.57 10.41 24.76
CA ASP A 221 18.43 8.95 24.87
C ASP A 221 19.08 8.19 23.70
N TYR A 222 19.28 8.84 22.56
CA TYR A 222 19.79 8.19 21.35
C TYR A 222 21.27 8.52 21.18
N LYS A 223 22.08 7.50 20.88
CA LYS A 223 23.53 7.63 20.71
C LYS A 223 23.97 7.09 19.35
N ASP A 224 24.84 7.82 18.66
CA ASP A 224 25.49 7.31 17.44
C ASP A 224 26.77 6.51 17.73
N PHE A 225 27.40 5.96 16.70
CA PHE A 225 28.64 5.19 16.83
C PHE A 225 29.84 6.01 17.31
N GLN A 226 29.82 7.33 17.14
CA GLN A 226 30.88 8.25 17.60
C GLN A 226 30.64 8.73 19.03
N GLY A 227 29.44 8.47 19.55
CA GLY A 227 29.02 8.73 20.90
C GLY A 227 28.28 10.05 21.11
N ASN A 228 27.95 10.76 20.03
CA ASN A 228 27.08 11.93 20.11
C ASN A 228 25.67 11.50 20.52
N ARG A 229 25.03 12.32 21.35
CA ARG A 229 23.69 12.06 21.87
C ARG A 229 22.66 12.99 21.23
N TYR A 230 21.45 12.47 21.12
CA TYR A 230 20.37 13.12 20.41
C TYR A 230 19.03 12.91 21.09
N CYS A 231 18.19 13.94 21.02
CA CYS A 231 16.76 13.85 21.28
C CYS A 231 15.99 13.64 19.97
N LYS A 232 14.91 12.87 20.04
CA LYS A 232 14.09 12.50 18.88
C LYS A 232 12.80 13.29 18.86
N TYR A 233 12.58 14.03 17.78
CA TYR A 233 11.40 14.85 17.58
C TYR A 233 10.58 14.36 16.38
N TYR A 234 9.25 14.48 16.48
CA TYR A 234 8.33 14.16 15.39
C TYR A 234 7.69 15.45 14.88
N ILE A 235 8.20 16.01 13.78
CA ILE A 235 7.82 17.36 13.32
C ILE A 235 7.08 17.29 11.97
N PRO A 236 5.99 18.06 11.77
CA PRO A 236 5.33 18.15 10.46
C PRO A 236 6.30 18.68 9.40
N LEU A 237 6.25 18.15 8.17
CA LEU A 237 7.15 18.58 7.09
C LEU A 237 7.05 20.08 6.78
N SER A 238 5.87 20.68 6.98
CA SER A 238 5.62 22.11 6.79
C SER A 238 6.21 23.00 7.88
N SER A 239 6.63 22.43 9.00
CA SER A 239 7.22 23.14 10.14
C SER A 239 8.75 23.01 10.19
N LEU A 240 9.34 22.47 9.12
CA LEU A 240 10.78 22.30 8.98
C LEU A 240 11.31 23.34 8.00
N GLU A 241 12.43 23.95 8.37
CA GLU A 241 13.20 24.82 7.49
C GLU A 241 14.57 24.19 7.24
N ALA A 242 14.99 24.14 5.98
CA ALA A 242 16.30 23.60 5.62
C ALA A 242 17.40 24.56 6.09
N VAL A 243 18.38 24.03 6.81
CA VAL A 243 19.56 24.77 7.25
C VAL A 243 20.69 24.46 6.27
N LYS A 244 21.19 25.48 5.59
CA LYS A 244 22.34 25.36 4.65
C LYS A 244 23.65 25.22 5.41
#